data_AF-A0A0F9KVJ9-F1
#
_entry.id   AF-A0A0F9KVJ9-F1
#
_cell.length_a   1.000
_cell.length_b   1.000
_cell.length_c   1.000
_cell.angle_alpha   90.00
_cell.angle_beta   90.00
_cell.angle_gamma   90.00
#
_symmetry.space_group_name_H-M   'P 1'
#
loop_
_entity.id
_entity.type
_entity.pdbx_description
1 polymer ?
#
loop_
_entity_poly.entity_id
_entity_poly.type
_entity_poly.pdbx_seq_one_letter_code
_entity_poly.pdbx_strand_id
1 'polypeptide(L)'
;MKGLWDKYIITKTSGKPLADGFYAVVLRIDGGRYLKACRAGVQAFADAVQEENPMLARDLNQKLQELAVEDILKKTKDAPPGSFFNP
;
A
#
# COMPACT_ATOMS: atom_id res chain seq x y z
N MET A 1 10.09 22.82 -1.51
CA MET A 1 9.45 21.49 -1.39
C MET A 1 8.71 21.48 -0.07
N LYS A 2 7.39 21.25 -0.01
CA LYS A 2 6.66 21.22 1.27
C LYS A 2 6.49 19.75 1.69
N GLY A 3 6.91 19.43 2.92
CA GLY A 3 7.02 18.07 3.50
C GLY A 3 5.68 17.41 3.84
N LEU A 4 5.52 16.88 5.06
CA LEU A 4 4.26 16.28 5.53
C LEU A 4 3.17 17.35 5.66
N TRP A 5 2.02 17.11 5.05
CA TRP A 5 0.82 17.95 5.17
C TRP A 5 -0.30 17.11 5.76
N ASP A 6 -1.19 17.75 6.51
CA ASP A 6 -2.43 17.15 7.03
C ASP A 6 -3.46 16.96 5.91
N LYS A 7 -3.17 16.04 4.98
CA LYS A 7 -4.02 15.74 3.82
C LYS A 7 -5.07 14.67 4.10
N TYR A 8 -4.96 13.96 5.22
CA TYR A 8 -5.81 12.83 5.55
C TYR A 8 -6.51 13.07 6.88
N ILE A 9 -7.82 12.85 6.88
CA ILE A 9 -8.61 12.74 8.10
C ILE A 9 -8.59 11.26 8.50
N ILE A 10 -7.98 10.95 9.64
CA ILE A 10 -7.91 9.59 10.17
C ILE A 10 -8.98 9.45 11.26
N THR A 11 -9.89 8.50 11.10
CA THR A 11 -10.90 8.15 12.10
C THR A 11 -10.67 6.73 12.58
N LYS A 12 -10.86 6.49 13.89
CA LYS A 12 -10.91 5.13 14.41
C LYS A 12 -12.19 4.46 13.92
N THR A 13 -12.11 3.19 13.55
CA THR A 13 -13.29 2.38 13.20
C THR A 13 -14.32 2.28 14.34
N SER A 14 -13.87 2.44 15.59
CA SER A 14 -14.75 2.49 16.76
C SER A 14 -15.53 3.80 16.92
N GLY A 15 -15.27 4.84 16.12
CA GLY A 15 -15.86 6.18 16.26
C GLY A 15 -15.34 6.98 17.46
N LYS A 16 -14.52 6.38 18.33
CA LYS A 16 -13.89 7.07 19.46
C LYS A 16 -12.81 8.05 18.97
N PRO A 17 -12.57 9.15 19.71
CA PRO A 17 -11.48 10.08 19.37
C PRO A 17 -10.12 9.38 19.38
N LEU A 18 -9.20 9.90 18.56
CA LEU A 18 -7.78 9.58 18.64
C LEU A 18 -7.24 10.06 19.99
N ALA A 19 -6.19 9.40 20.50
CA ALA A 19 -5.57 9.85 21.74
C ALA A 19 -4.91 11.22 21.53
N ASP A 20 -4.83 12.03 22.59
CA ASP A 20 -4.08 13.29 22.54
C ASP A 20 -2.63 13.00 22.16
N GLY A 21 -2.10 13.78 21.21
CA GLY A 21 -0.75 13.58 20.68
C GLY A 21 -0.59 12.42 19.69
N PHE A 22 -1.69 11.82 19.20
CA PHE A 22 -1.61 10.82 18.13
C PHE A 22 -0.95 11.39 16.88
N TYR A 23 0.06 10.67 16.38
CA TYR A 23 0.72 10.96 15.12
C TYR A 23 0.67 9.74 14.20
N ALA A 24 0.39 9.97 12.93
CA ALA A 24 0.40 8.92 11.93
C ALA A 24 0.92 9.43 10.59
N VAL A 25 1.53 8.52 9.84
CA VAL A 25 1.93 8.73 8.46
C VAL A 25 1.15 7.76 7.59
N VAL A 26 0.57 8.26 6.50
CA VAL A 26 -0.18 7.45 5.54
C VAL A 26 0.69 7.16 4.32
N LEU A 27 0.90 5.88 4.02
CA LEU A 27 1.56 5.42 2.81
C LEU A 27 0.52 4.93 1.81
N ARG A 28 0.45 5.58 0.65
CA ARG A 28 -0.46 5.19 -0.43
C ARG A 28 0.18 4.07 -1.27
N ILE A 29 -0.44 2.89 -1.31
CA ILE A 29 0.11 1.68 -1.96
C ILE A 29 -0.66 1.21 -3.20
N ASP A 30 -1.77 1.86 -3.54
CA ASP A 30 -2.61 1.61 -4.72
C ASP A 30 -2.24 2.50 -5.92
N GLY A 31 -1.43 3.54 -5.72
CA GLY A 31 -0.98 4.43 -6.80
C GLY A 31 -0.18 5.64 -6.32
N GLY A 32 0.14 6.52 -7.28
CA GLY A 32 0.83 7.79 -7.04
C GLY A 32 2.33 7.76 -7.29
N ARG A 33 2.96 8.95 -7.19
CA ARG A 33 4.37 9.17 -7.57
C ARG A 33 5.36 8.28 -6.82
N TYR A 34 5.07 7.96 -5.55
CA TYR A 34 5.99 7.25 -4.66
C TYR A 34 5.60 5.78 -4.44
N LEU A 35 4.77 5.20 -5.32
CA LEU A 35 4.20 3.86 -5.17
C LEU A 35 5.21 2.79 -4.74
N LYS A 36 6.36 2.72 -5.43
CA LYS A 36 7.41 1.74 -5.12
C LYS A 36 7.98 1.90 -3.71
N ALA A 37 8.25 3.14 -3.30
CA ALA A 37 8.77 3.45 -1.97
C ALA A 37 7.73 3.16 -0.87
N CYS A 38 6.46 3.50 -1.13
CA CYS A 38 5.36 3.19 -0.20
C CYS A 38 5.19 1.68 0.01
N ARG A 39 5.18 0.89 -1.08
CA ARG A 39 5.09 -0.58 -0.98
C ARG A 39 6.30 -1.19 -0.26
N ALA A 40 7.51 -0.70 -0.54
CA ALA A 40 8.71 -1.14 0.18
C ALA A 40 8.64 -0.82 1.68
N GLY A 41 8.13 0.35 2.06
CA GLY A 41 7.91 0.71 3.46
C GLY A 41 6.89 -0.20 4.16
N VAL A 42 5.79 -0.54 3.49
CA VAL A 42 4.81 -1.48 4.04
C VAL A 42 5.38 -2.89 4.17
N GLN A 43 6.19 -3.35 3.21
CA GLN A 43 6.88 -4.64 3.30
C GLN A 43 7.83 -4.68 4.50
N ALA A 44 8.71 -3.67 4.62
CA ALA A 44 9.65 -3.59 5.74
C ALA A 44 8.94 -3.53 7.10
N PHE A 45 7.80 -2.84 7.17
CA PHE A 45 6.97 -2.85 8.37
C PHE A 45 6.42 -4.24 8.65
N ALA A 46 5.78 -4.90 7.67
CA ALA A 46 5.23 -6.25 7.83
C ALA A 46 6.29 -7.25 8.34
N ASP A 47 7.50 -7.20 7.80
CA ASP A 47 8.62 -8.04 8.23
C ASP A 47 8.99 -7.76 9.71
N ALA A 48 9.02 -6.48 10.11
CA ALA A 48 9.33 -6.09 11.48
C ALA A 48 8.24 -6.48 12.50
N VAL A 49 6.95 -6.44 12.12
CA VAL A 49 5.85 -6.79 13.03
C VAL A 49 5.60 -8.30 13.11
N GLN A 50 6.19 -9.10 12.23
CA GLN A 50 5.90 -10.53 12.09
C GLN A 50 5.98 -11.31 13.41
N GLU A 51 6.95 -11.00 14.28
CA GLU A 51 7.11 -11.65 15.58
C GLU A 51 6.06 -11.22 16.60
N GLU A 52 5.66 -9.95 16.58
CA GLU A 52 4.71 -9.37 17.55
C GLU A 52 3.24 -9.59 17.13
N ASN A 53 2.96 -9.51 15.83
CA ASN A 53 1.63 -9.62 15.26
C ASN A 53 1.66 -10.29 13.88
N PRO A 54 1.76 -11.64 13.84
CA PRO A 54 1.86 -12.39 12.58
C PRO A 54 0.61 -12.28 11.70
N MET A 55 -0.56 -12.03 12.29
CA MET A 55 -1.81 -11.84 11.53
C MET A 55 -1.77 -10.53 10.74
N LEU A 56 -1.33 -9.44 11.37
CA LEU A 56 -1.18 -8.15 10.69
C LEU A 56 -0.13 -8.23 9.57
N ALA A 57 1.02 -8.85 9.84
CA ALA A 57 2.05 -9.06 8.82
C ALA A 57 1.51 -9.84 7.61
N ARG A 58 0.75 -10.91 7.87
CA ARG A 58 0.07 -11.69 6.82
C ARG A 58 -0.91 -10.83 6.01
N ASP A 59 -1.76 -10.06 6.66
CA ASP A 59 -2.75 -9.21 6.00
C ASP A 59 -2.09 -8.15 5.10
N LEU A 60 -1.02 -7.52 5.59
CA LEU A 60 -0.24 -6.55 4.82
C LEU A 60 0.40 -7.19 3.58
N ASN A 61 1.04 -8.35 3.75
CA ASN A 61 1.65 -9.10 2.65
C ASN A 61 0.60 -9.53 1.62
N GLN A 62 -0.57 -9.99 2.06
CA GLN A 62 -1.67 -10.34 1.17
C GLN A 62 -2.15 -9.12 0.37
N LYS A 63 -2.31 -7.95 0.99
CA LYS A 63 -2.70 -6.74 0.26
C LYS A 63 -1.65 -6.28 -0.76
N LEU A 64 -0.37 -6.40 -0.45
CA LEU A 64 0.69 -6.13 -1.43
C LEU A 64 0.63 -7.08 -2.63
N GLN A 65 0.33 -8.37 -2.41
CA GLN A 65 0.18 -9.35 -3.48
C GLN A 65 -1.04 -9.08 -4.36
N GLU A 66 -2.20 -8.81 -3.76
CA GLU A 66 -3.44 -8.48 -4.49
C GLU A 66 -3.21 -7.29 -5.43
N LEU A 67 -2.59 -6.22 -4.93
CA LEU A 67 -2.27 -5.03 -5.72
C LEU A 67 -1.24 -5.30 -6.84
N ALA A 68 -0.29 -6.21 -6.62
CA ALA A 68 0.66 -6.62 -7.65
C ALA A 68 -0.05 -7.37 -8.80
N VAL A 69 -1.02 -8.23 -8.47
CA VAL A 69 -1.85 -8.93 -9.47
C VAL A 69 -2.69 -7.93 -10.25
N GLU A 70 -3.33 -6.96 -9.59
CA GLU A 70 -4.09 -5.91 -10.27
C GLU A 70 -3.23 -5.10 -11.26
N ASP A 71 -1.99 -4.77 -10.88
CA ASP A 71 -1.07 -4.05 -11.77
C ASP A 71 -0.71 -4.86 -13.02
N ILE A 72 -0.55 -6.18 -12.87
CA ILE A 72 -0.32 -7.09 -14.01
C ILE A 72 -1.55 -7.12 -14.90
N LEU A 73 -2.74 -7.32 -14.33
CA LEU A 73 -3.99 -7.38 -15.09
C LEU A 73 -4.28 -6.08 -15.86
N LYS A 74 -3.99 -4.92 -15.27
CA LYS A 74 -4.11 -3.62 -15.96
C LYS A 74 -3.17 -3.55 -17.17
N LYS A 75 -1.89 -3.89 -16.99
CA LYS A 75 -0.91 -3.92 -18.10
C LYS A 75 -1.31 -4.86 -19.23
N THR A 76 -1.88 -6.02 -18.92
CA THR A 76 -2.31 -6.98 -19.95
C THR A 76 -3.55 -6.49 -20.70
N LYS A 77 -4.47 -5.78 -20.04
CA LYS A 77 -5.66 -5.19 -20.67
C LYS A 77 -5.32 -4.00 -21.56
N ASP A 78 -4.31 -3.22 -21.17
CA ASP A 78 -3.87 -2.03 -21.90
C ASP A 78 -2.88 -2.37 -23.04
N ALA A 79 -2.49 -3.65 -23.18
CA ALA A 79 -1.63 -4.09 -24.27
C ALA A 79 -2.42 -4.10 -25.60
N PRO A 80 -1.88 -3.50 -26.69
CA PRO A 80 -2.54 -3.54 -27.98
C PRO A 80 -2.67 -4.99 -28.48
N PRO A 81 -3.82 -5.36 -29.09
CA PRO A 81 -4.00 -6.69 -29.65
C PRO A 81 -2.93 -6.95 -30.72
N GLY A 82 -2.11 -8.00 -30.52
CA GLY A 82 -1.06 -8.42 -31.47
C GLY A 82 0.38 -8.44 -30.94
N SER A 83 0.64 -8.01 -29.71
CA SER A 83 2.01 -7.93 -29.14
C SER A 83 2.63 -9.27 -28.70
N PHE A 84 1.92 -10.40 -28.84
CA PHE A 84 2.39 -11.73 -28.43
C PHE A 84 2.71 -12.71 -29.57
N PHE A 85 2.73 -12.25 -30.83
CA PHE A 85 3.24 -13.06 -31.93
C PHE A 85 4.46 -12.38 -32.54
N ASN A 86 5.63 -12.92 -32.22
CA ASN A 86 6.74 -12.96 -33.17
C ASN A 86 7.21 -14.43 -33.24
N PRO A 87 7.44 -14.97 -34.46
CA PRO A 87 7.56 -16.40 -34.75
C PRO A 87 8.75 -17.10 -34.07
#